data_AF-A0A161M4B1-F1
#
_entry.id   AF-A0A161M4B1-F1
#
_cell.length_a   1.000
_cell.length_b   1.000
_cell.length_c   1.000
_cell.angle_alpha   90.00
_cell.angle_beta   90.00
_cell.angle_gamma   90.00
#
_symmetry.space_group_name_H-M   'P 1'
#
loop_
_entity.id
_entity.type
_entity.pdbx_description
1 polymer ?
#
loop_
_entity_poly.entity_id
_entity_poly.type
_entity_poly.pdbx_seq_one_letter_code
_entity_poly.pdbx_strand_id
1 'polypeptide(L)'
;SVCEATEALTITCASLVEAESLAHLLDGYWRLEQTVPTKVTSIWQRTDSRKQREPKDGKTRSVLSDDYAEIVDEDGDYSTPTTKDYELARWQIELGEIIGEGQFGDVHCGTCTLVSGQKLEVAIKTCKPGSDMATTEVFLEEAYIMQQFEHKHIVHLVGVCT
;
A
#
# COMPACT_ATOMS: atom_id res chain seq x y z
N SER A 1 -0.35 20.28 53.52
CA SER A 1 -0.47 18.84 53.28
C SER A 1 -1.57 18.68 52.24
N VAL A 2 -1.23 18.49 50.98
CA VAL A 2 -2.23 18.27 49.93
C VAL A 2 -2.38 16.76 49.82
N CYS A 3 -3.57 16.27 50.15
CA CYS A 3 -3.90 14.86 50.08
C CYS A 3 -3.89 14.44 48.60
N GLU A 4 -2.94 13.60 48.23
CA GLU A 4 -2.84 12.99 46.90
C GLU A 4 -3.94 11.93 46.78
N ALA A 5 -5.02 12.28 46.10
CA ALA A 5 -6.13 11.36 45.84
C ALA A 5 -5.74 10.42 44.70
N THR A 6 -5.59 9.13 44.99
CA THR A 6 -5.41 8.07 43.98
C THR A 6 -6.75 7.70 43.36
N GLU A 7 -7.42 8.64 42.70
CA GLU A 7 -8.64 8.33 41.93
C GLU A 7 -8.25 7.80 40.54
N ALA A 8 -8.81 6.65 40.17
CA ALA A 8 -8.56 6.03 38.87
C ALA A 8 -9.15 6.90 37.75
N LEU A 9 -8.28 7.45 36.90
CA LEU A 9 -8.71 8.24 35.74
C LEU A 9 -9.42 7.33 34.73
N THR A 10 -10.69 7.63 34.42
CA THR A 10 -11.47 6.91 33.40
C THR A 10 -11.61 7.79 32.17
N ILE A 11 -11.20 7.29 31.01
CA ILE A 11 -11.30 7.97 29.72
C ILE A 11 -12.33 7.23 28.87
N THR A 12 -13.29 7.96 28.30
CA THR A 12 -14.29 7.41 27.36
C THR A 12 -13.93 7.86 25.95
N CYS A 13 -14.04 6.94 24.98
CA CYS A 13 -13.68 7.17 23.58
C CYS A 13 -14.90 6.89 22.68
N ALA A 14 -14.95 7.49 21.48
CA ALA A 14 -16.07 7.28 20.56
C ALA A 14 -15.95 5.95 19.80
N SER A 15 -14.74 5.39 19.69
CA SER A 15 -14.49 4.08 19.08
C SER A 15 -13.39 3.28 19.78
N LEU A 16 -13.34 1.97 19.49
CA LEU A 16 -12.28 1.08 19.94
C LEU A 16 -10.91 1.49 19.36
N VAL A 17 -10.88 1.92 18.10
CA VAL A 17 -9.65 2.35 17.40
C VAL A 17 -9.03 3.57 18.07
N GLU A 18 -9.87 4.52 18.48
CA GLU A 18 -9.43 5.68 19.27
C GLU A 18 -8.89 5.25 20.65
N ALA A 19 -9.58 4.32 21.32
CA ALA A 19 -9.15 3.83 22.63
C ALA A 19 -7.79 3.09 22.55
N GLU A 20 -7.56 2.30 21.50
CA GLU A 20 -6.28 1.63 21.24
C GLU A 20 -5.17 2.65 20.96
N SER A 21 -5.46 3.68 20.16
CA SER A 21 -4.51 4.76 19.85
C SER A 21 -4.11 5.52 21.12
N LEU A 22 -5.08 5.83 21.99
CA LEU A 22 -4.82 6.47 23.28
C LEU A 22 -4.04 5.57 24.24
N ALA A 23 -4.36 4.27 24.28
CA ALA A 23 -3.62 3.30 25.09
C ALA A 23 -2.15 3.21 24.66
N HIS A 24 -1.87 3.15 23.35
CA HIS A 24 -0.51 3.16 22.82
C HIS A 24 0.24 4.45 23.16
N LEU A 25 -0.44 5.60 23.14
CA LEU A 25 0.16 6.88 23.48
C LEU A 25 0.58 6.93 24.95
N LEU A 26 -0.33 6.55 25.87
CA LEU A 26 -0.07 6.52 27.31
C LEU A 26 1.06 5.54 27.64
N ASP A 27 1.07 4.36 27.01
CA ASP A 27 2.11 3.35 27.15
C ASP A 27 3.47 3.85 26.64
N GLY A 28 3.48 4.61 25.53
CA GLY A 28 4.66 5.28 24.99
C GLY A 28 5.25 6.32 25.95
N TYR A 29 4.42 7.21 26.49
CA TYR A 29 4.85 8.23 27.45
C TYR A 29 5.38 7.62 28.75
N TRP A 30 4.67 6.63 29.30
CA TRP A 30 5.10 5.93 30.50
C TRP A 30 6.45 5.23 30.33
N ARG A 31 6.72 4.65 29.16
CA ARG A 31 8.03 4.07 28.84
C ARG A 31 9.12 5.13 28.74
N LEU A 32 8.81 6.32 28.21
CA LEU A 32 9.78 7.41 28.05
C LEU A 32 10.18 8.03 29.40
N GLU A 33 9.25 8.15 30.35
CA GLU A 33 9.54 8.67 31.69
C GLU A 33 10.33 7.69 32.58
N GLN A 34 10.37 6.40 32.21
CA GLN A 34 11.14 5.41 32.97
C GLN A 34 12.63 5.50 32.62
N THR A 35 13.42 6.00 33.58
CA THR A 35 14.88 6.12 33.49
C THR A 35 15.63 4.79 33.66
N VAL A 36 14.91 3.73 34.05
CA VAL A 36 15.45 2.39 34.26
C VAL A 36 14.74 1.37 33.37
N PRO A 37 15.47 0.41 32.78
CA PRO A 37 14.86 -0.62 31.96
C PRO A 37 14.00 -1.56 32.82
N THR A 38 12.69 -1.54 32.58
CA THR A 38 11.68 -2.35 33.28
C THR A 38 11.34 -3.60 32.45
N LYS A 39 11.03 -4.70 33.13
CA LYS A 39 10.56 -5.94 32.47
C LYS A 39 9.11 -5.85 31.98
N VAL A 40 8.41 -4.77 32.30
CA VAL A 40 7.01 -4.55 31.93
C VAL A 40 6.97 -3.87 30.57
N THR A 41 6.44 -4.57 29.58
CA THR A 41 6.45 -4.12 28.18
C THR A 41 5.25 -3.27 27.80
N SER A 42 4.13 -3.41 28.52
CA SER A 42 2.95 -2.58 28.37
C SER A 42 2.21 -2.41 29.70
N ILE A 43 1.65 -1.23 29.94
CA ILE A 43 0.83 -0.91 31.12
C ILE A 43 -0.63 -1.31 30.99
N TRP A 44 -1.05 -1.73 29.80
CA TRP A 44 -2.41 -2.15 29.52
C TRP A 44 -2.45 -3.58 28.95
N GLN A 45 -3.48 -4.34 29.32
CA GLN A 45 -3.74 -5.67 28.79
C GLN A 45 -5.16 -5.73 28.24
N ARG A 46 -5.30 -6.07 26.95
CA ARG A 46 -6.60 -6.45 26.38
C ARG A 46 -7.14 -7.65 27.13
N THR A 47 -8.35 -7.52 27.66
CA THR A 47 -9.04 -8.62 28.35
C THR A 47 -9.77 -9.54 27.36
N ASP A 48 -9.23 -9.73 26.15
CA ASP A 48 -9.75 -10.70 25.18
C ASP A 48 -8.93 -11.98 25.26
N SER A 49 -9.40 -12.87 26.14
CA SER A 49 -8.71 -14.10 26.51
C SER A 49 -8.78 -15.18 25.41
N ARG A 50 -7.66 -15.48 24.74
CA ARG A 50 -7.30 -16.86 24.33
C ARG A 50 -5.83 -17.14 24.61
N LYS A 51 -5.61 -17.82 25.74
CA LYS A 51 -4.34 -18.50 26.05
C LYS A 51 -4.02 -19.53 24.95
N GLN A 52 -3.16 -19.19 24.00
CA GLN A 52 -2.35 -20.23 23.35
C GLN A 52 -1.24 -20.60 24.34
N ARG A 53 -1.31 -21.84 24.84
CA ARG A 53 -0.28 -22.42 25.70
C ARG A 53 0.92 -22.79 24.84
N GLU A 54 1.99 -22.03 24.92
CA GLU A 54 3.32 -22.48 24.48
C GLU A 54 3.86 -23.54 25.47
N PRO A 55 4.45 -24.66 25.00
CA PRO A 55 5.05 -25.65 25.88
C PRO A 55 6.28 -25.06 26.59
N LYS A 56 6.40 -25.38 27.89
CA LYS A 56 7.59 -25.11 28.67
C LYS A 56 8.73 -26.00 28.16
N ASP A 57 9.73 -25.41 27.53
CA ASP A 57 11.06 -26.01 27.53
C ASP A 57 12.11 -24.98 27.94
N GLY A 58 12.95 -25.40 28.88
CA GLY A 58 13.93 -24.56 29.55
C GLY A 58 15.08 -24.25 28.62
N LYS A 59 15.04 -23.09 27.97
CA LYS A 59 16.25 -22.43 27.47
C LYS A 59 16.00 -20.93 27.42
N THR A 60 16.84 -20.18 28.11
CA THR A 60 16.98 -18.73 27.96
C THR A 60 17.36 -18.43 26.50
N ARG A 61 16.36 -18.35 25.61
CA ARG A 61 16.53 -17.76 24.28
C ARG A 61 16.60 -16.26 24.49
N SER A 62 17.76 -15.68 24.21
CA SER A 62 17.92 -14.22 24.16
C SER A 62 16.97 -13.69 23.10
N VAL A 63 16.14 -12.72 23.47
CA VAL A 63 15.11 -12.07 22.63
C VAL A 63 15.71 -11.26 21.46
N LEU A 64 17.00 -11.40 21.17
CA LEU A 64 17.75 -10.55 20.26
C LEU A 64 18.02 -11.18 18.89
N SER A 65 17.72 -12.47 18.68
CA SER A 65 18.08 -13.15 17.41
C SER A 65 16.98 -13.12 16.35
N ASP A 66 15.71 -12.97 16.73
CA ASP A 66 14.58 -13.22 15.82
C ASP A 66 13.88 -11.92 15.34
N ASP A 67 14.40 -10.75 15.73
CA ASP A 67 13.88 -9.41 15.36
C ASP A 67 14.82 -8.69 14.37
N TYR A 68 15.59 -9.46 13.60
CA TYR A 68 16.45 -8.94 12.54
C TYR A 68 15.61 -8.61 11.30
N ALA A 69 15.38 -7.32 11.05
CA ALA A 69 14.83 -6.83 9.79
C ALA A 69 15.98 -6.29 8.93
N GLU A 70 16.21 -6.91 7.78
CA GLU A 70 17.11 -6.35 6.76
C GLU A 70 16.45 -5.10 6.16
N ILE A 71 17.13 -3.96 6.22
CA ILE A 71 16.77 -2.80 5.41
C ILE A 71 17.34 -3.10 4.03
N VAL A 72 16.47 -3.38 3.06
CA VAL A 72 16.91 -3.63 1.68
C VAL A 72 17.37 -2.31 1.04
N ASP A 73 18.63 -2.28 0.61
CA ASP A 73 19.21 -1.21 -0.22
C ASP A 73 18.79 -1.37 -1.70
N GLU A 74 17.56 -1.79 -1.97
CA GLU A 74 17.07 -1.93 -3.35
C GLU A 74 16.64 -0.55 -3.85
N ASP A 75 17.20 -0.11 -4.98
CA ASP A 75 16.87 1.13 -5.70
C ASP A 75 15.43 1.10 -6.30
N GLY A 76 14.45 0.71 -5.49
CA GLY A 76 13.03 0.89 -5.75
C GLY A 76 12.58 2.20 -5.13
N ASP A 77 11.77 2.97 -5.87
CA ASP A 77 11.13 4.19 -5.39
C ASP A 77 10.47 3.95 -4.03
N TYR A 78 11.05 4.52 -2.96
CA TYR A 78 10.49 4.50 -1.60
C TYR A 78 9.18 5.29 -1.48
N SER A 79 8.74 5.94 -2.56
CA SER A 79 7.34 6.30 -2.70
C SER A 79 6.57 5.00 -2.91
N THR A 80 5.77 4.59 -1.94
CA THR A 80 4.48 3.99 -2.32
C THR A 80 3.59 5.17 -2.68
N PRO A 81 3.53 5.64 -3.95
CA PRO A 81 2.36 6.40 -4.32
C PRO A 81 1.21 5.42 -4.14
N THR A 82 0.06 5.88 -3.68
CA THR A 82 -1.22 5.21 -3.90
C THR A 82 -1.25 4.75 -5.37
N THR A 83 -0.90 3.49 -5.64
CA THR A 83 -0.82 2.96 -6.99
C THR A 83 -2.24 2.95 -7.49
N LYS A 84 -2.58 3.93 -8.32
CA LYS A 84 -3.81 3.86 -9.12
C LYS A 84 -3.67 2.54 -9.89
N ASP A 85 -4.56 1.58 -9.63
CA ASP A 85 -4.60 0.34 -10.38
C ASP A 85 -5.00 0.70 -11.82
N TYR A 86 -4.00 0.84 -12.69
CA TYR A 86 -4.19 1.15 -14.10
C TYR A 86 -4.61 -0.09 -14.91
N GLU A 87 -4.70 -1.28 -14.29
CA GLU A 87 -5.08 -2.50 -14.98
C GLU A 87 -6.57 -2.45 -15.38
N LEU A 88 -6.81 -2.64 -16.67
CA LEU A 88 -8.13 -2.70 -17.28
C LEU A 88 -8.44 -4.12 -17.66
N ALA A 89 -9.65 -4.57 -17.34
CA ALA A 89 -10.12 -5.84 -17.85
C ALA A 89 -10.43 -5.72 -19.35
N ARG A 90 -10.06 -6.74 -20.13
CA ARG A 90 -10.25 -6.74 -21.60
C ARG A 90 -11.68 -6.41 -22.03
N TRP A 91 -12.70 -6.83 -21.27
CA TRP A 91 -14.11 -6.56 -21.58
C TRP A 91 -14.49 -5.08 -21.48
N GLN A 92 -13.68 -4.25 -20.81
CA GLN A 92 -13.87 -2.81 -20.74
C GLN A 92 -13.48 -2.12 -22.05
N ILE A 93 -12.74 -2.79 -22.94
CA ILE A 93 -12.11 -2.18 -24.11
C ILE A 93 -12.77 -2.69 -25.39
N GLU A 94 -13.33 -1.76 -26.17
CA GLU A 94 -13.83 -2.00 -27.52
C GLU A 94 -12.82 -1.39 -28.52
N LEU A 95 -12.16 -2.24 -29.31
CA LEU A 95 -11.18 -1.83 -30.32
C LEU A 95 -11.88 -1.43 -31.62
N GLY A 96 -11.53 -0.27 -32.17
CA GLY A 96 -12.01 0.25 -33.44
C GLY A 96 -10.97 0.16 -34.55
N GLU A 97 -11.10 1.07 -35.52
CA GLU A 97 -10.21 1.16 -36.69
C GLU A 97 -8.82 1.70 -36.31
N ILE A 98 -7.82 1.37 -37.13
CA ILE A 98 -6.46 1.90 -36.97
C ILE A 98 -6.46 3.36 -37.40
N ILE A 99 -5.94 4.23 -36.54
CA ILE A 99 -5.77 5.66 -36.79
C ILE A 99 -4.30 6.09 -36.91
N GLY A 100 -3.36 5.19 -36.57
CA GLY A 100 -1.93 5.42 -36.75
C GLY A 100 -1.11 4.15 -36.62
N GLU A 101 0.01 4.09 -37.31
CA GLU A 101 0.94 2.96 -37.29
C GLU A 101 2.31 3.45 -36.83
N GLY A 102 2.86 2.81 -35.79
CA GLY A 102 4.15 3.13 -35.21
C GLY A 102 5.16 1.99 -35.37
N GLN A 103 6.39 2.25 -34.92
CA GLN A 103 7.45 1.24 -34.86
C GLN A 103 7.12 0.14 -33.84
N PHE A 104 6.60 0.52 -32.67
CA PHE A 104 6.39 -0.38 -31.53
C PHE A 104 4.96 -0.91 -31.40
N GLY A 105 4.04 -0.45 -32.25
CA GLY A 105 2.63 -0.80 -32.17
C GLY A 105 1.76 0.03 -33.09
N ASP A 106 0.50 -0.39 -33.22
CA ASP A 106 -0.53 0.34 -33.95
C ASP A 106 -1.43 1.07 -32.95
N VAL A 107 -1.98 2.22 -33.37
CA VAL A 107 -2.91 3.02 -32.57
C VAL A 107 -4.28 2.87 -33.19
N HIS A 108 -5.21 2.34 -32.42
CA HIS A 108 -6.62 2.21 -32.76
C HIS A 108 -7.44 3.33 -32.11
N CYS A 109 -8.49 3.79 -32.77
CA CYS A 109 -9.59 4.43 -32.04
C CYS A 109 -10.38 3.35 -31.28
N GLY A 110 -11.10 3.73 -30.23
CA GLY A 110 -11.94 2.77 -29.51
C GLY A 110 -12.68 3.39 -28.34
N THR A 111 -13.32 2.55 -27.55
CA THR A 111 -13.99 2.98 -26.32
C THR A 111 -13.54 2.16 -25.11
N CYS A 112 -13.47 2.84 -23.96
CA CYS A 112 -13.22 2.24 -22.65
C CYS A 112 -14.44 2.44 -21.76
N THR A 113 -14.98 1.35 -21.21
CA THR A 113 -16.07 1.38 -20.23
C THR A 113 -15.47 1.44 -18.83
N LEU A 114 -15.63 2.58 -18.16
CA LEU A 114 -15.18 2.78 -16.78
C LEU A 114 -16.03 1.97 -15.80
N VAL A 115 -15.53 1.77 -14.58
CA VAL A 115 -16.27 1.08 -13.49
C VAL A 115 -17.59 1.78 -13.16
N SER A 116 -17.68 3.09 -13.42
CA SER A 116 -18.92 3.87 -13.30
C SER A 116 -19.98 3.56 -14.37
N GLY A 117 -19.64 2.76 -15.39
CA GLY A 117 -20.46 2.47 -16.57
C GLY A 117 -20.37 3.53 -17.67
N GLN A 118 -19.60 4.60 -17.45
CA GLN A 118 -19.37 5.63 -18.48
C GLN A 118 -18.47 5.07 -19.60
N LYS A 119 -18.88 5.29 -20.86
CA LYS A 119 -18.04 5.03 -22.04
C LYS A 119 -17.20 6.27 -22.36
N LEU A 120 -15.89 6.07 -22.47
CA LEU A 120 -14.92 7.08 -22.84
C LEU A 120 -14.31 6.72 -24.21
N GLU A 121 -14.28 7.66 -25.15
CA GLU A 121 -13.51 7.50 -26.39
C GLU A 121 -12.01 7.59 -26.09
N VAL A 122 -11.25 6.64 -26.58
CA VAL A 122 -9.83 6.48 -26.27
C VAL A 122 -9.02 6.13 -27.52
N ALA A 123 -7.74 6.49 -27.49
CA ALA A 123 -6.73 5.92 -28.37
C ALA A 123 -6.13 4.69 -27.68
N ILE A 124 -6.10 3.55 -28.37
CA ILE A 124 -5.61 2.28 -27.85
C ILE A 124 -4.37 1.90 -28.63
N LYS A 125 -3.22 1.92 -27.97
CA LYS A 125 -1.98 1.41 -28.55
C LYS A 125 -1.91 -0.10 -28.34
N THR A 126 -1.63 -0.86 -29.38
CA THR A 126 -1.49 -2.32 -29.31
C THR A 126 -0.13 -2.76 -29.80
N CYS A 127 0.49 -3.74 -29.13
CA CYS A 127 1.72 -4.34 -29.61
C CYS A 127 1.46 -5.14 -30.90
N LYS A 128 2.43 -5.15 -31.81
CA LYS A 128 2.31 -5.89 -33.08
C LYS A 128 2.31 -7.40 -32.82
N PRO A 129 1.51 -8.18 -33.58
CA PRO A 129 1.52 -9.63 -33.46
C PRO A 129 2.90 -10.20 -33.80
N GLY A 130 3.43 -11.07 -32.95
CA GLY A 130 4.74 -11.68 -33.14
C GLY A 130 5.94 -10.83 -32.71
N SER A 131 5.71 -9.70 -32.02
CA SER A 131 6.79 -8.94 -31.36
C SER A 131 7.54 -9.82 -30.34
N ASP A 132 8.84 -9.60 -30.21
CA ASP A 132 9.66 -10.23 -29.18
C ASP A 132 9.46 -9.58 -27.80
N MET A 133 10.01 -10.21 -26.76
CA MET A 133 9.88 -9.70 -25.39
C MET A 133 10.50 -8.31 -25.23
N ALA A 134 11.65 -8.05 -25.86
CA ALA A 134 12.33 -6.76 -25.79
C ALA A 134 11.49 -5.62 -26.40
N THR A 135 10.84 -5.85 -27.54
CA THR A 135 9.93 -4.87 -28.16
C THR A 135 8.68 -4.66 -27.32
N THR A 136 8.17 -5.71 -26.69
CA THR A 136 7.01 -5.64 -25.78
C THR A 136 7.35 -4.83 -24.52
N GLU A 137 8.56 -5.00 -23.98
CA GLU A 137 9.05 -4.25 -22.82
C GLU A 137 9.17 -2.75 -23.13
N VAL A 138 9.77 -2.38 -24.27
CA VAL A 138 9.83 -0.98 -24.72
C VAL A 138 8.43 -0.39 -24.96
N PHE A 139 7.49 -1.20 -25.47
CA PHE A 139 6.09 -0.77 -25.62
C PHE A 139 5.44 -0.45 -24.26
N LEU A 140 5.71 -1.26 -23.23
CA LEU A 140 5.18 -1.06 -21.88
C LEU A 140 5.90 0.09 -21.14
N GLU A 141 7.18 0.33 -21.43
CA GLU A 141 7.96 1.43 -20.87
C GLU A 141 7.29 2.79 -21.15
N GLU A 142 6.76 2.98 -22.36
CA GLU A 142 5.98 4.19 -22.68
C GLU A 142 4.79 4.39 -21.74
N ALA A 143 4.03 3.32 -21.46
CA ALA A 143 2.90 3.38 -20.54
C ALA A 143 3.36 3.70 -19.11
N TYR A 144 4.46 3.11 -18.66
CA TYR A 144 5.02 3.37 -17.33
C TYR A 144 5.46 4.83 -17.16
N ILE A 145 6.12 5.40 -18.18
CA ILE A 145 6.48 6.82 -18.19
C ILE A 145 5.21 7.70 -18.15
N MET A 146 4.17 7.35 -18.91
CA MET A 146 2.92 8.11 -18.93
C MET A 146 2.18 8.13 -17.58
N GLN A 147 2.33 7.11 -16.73
CA GLN A 147 1.70 7.06 -15.40
C GLN A 147 2.13 8.21 -14.49
N GLN A 148 3.30 8.81 -14.75
CA GLN A 148 3.87 9.89 -13.94
C GLN A 148 3.29 11.27 -14.30
N PHE A 149 2.49 11.37 -15.37
CA PHE A 149 1.98 12.65 -15.86
C PHE A 149 0.47 12.79 -15.68
N GLU A 150 0.08 13.82 -14.92
CA GLU A 150 -1.31 14.29 -14.83
C GLU A 150 -1.33 15.80 -15.08
N HIS A 151 -1.52 16.21 -16.33
CA HIS A 151 -1.46 17.61 -16.72
C HIS A 151 -2.39 17.92 -17.90
N LYS A 152 -3.00 19.10 -17.88
CA LYS A 152 -3.99 19.55 -18.89
C LYS A 152 -3.51 19.47 -20.35
N HIS A 153 -2.20 19.63 -20.56
CA HIS A 153 -1.59 19.68 -21.90
C HIS A 153 -0.81 18.41 -22.26
N ILE A 154 -0.88 17.37 -21.43
CA ILE A 154 -0.25 16.07 -21.68
C ILE A 154 -1.36 15.04 -21.81
N VAL A 155 -1.21 14.13 -22.78
CA VAL A 155 -2.14 13.02 -22.94
C VAL A 155 -2.15 12.15 -21.68
N HIS A 156 -3.35 11.83 -21.20
CA HIS A 156 -3.53 11.08 -19.97
C HIS A 156 -3.65 9.58 -20.26
N LEU A 157 -2.89 8.77 -19.53
CA LEU A 157 -3.04 7.31 -19.55
C LEU A 157 -4.30 6.91 -18.79
N VAL A 158 -5.24 6.28 -19.48
CA VAL A 158 -6.48 5.76 -18.87
C VAL A 158 -6.24 4.43 -18.16
N GLY A 159 -5.40 3.57 -18.75
CA GLY A 159 -5.05 2.27 -18.19
C GLY A 159 -4.28 1.39 -19.16
N VAL A 160 -3.94 0.20 -18.70
CA VAL A 160 -3.18 -0.83 -19.39
C VAL A 160 -3.99 -2.13 -19.35
N CYS A 161 -3.95 -2.93 -20.41
CA CYS A 161 -4.56 -4.26 -20.45
C CYS A 161 -3.45 -5.23 -20.87
N THR A 162 -3.10 -6.15 -19.98
CA THR A 162 -2.04 -7.14 -20.21
C THR A 162 -2.58 -8.54 -20.52
#